data_AF-A0A3N5NF01-F1
#
_entry.id   AF-A0A3N5NF01-F1
#
_cell.length_a   1.000
_cell.length_b   1.000
_cell.length_c   1.000
_cell.angle_alpha   90.00
_cell.angle_beta   90.00
_cell.angle_gamma   90.00
#
_symmetry.space_group_name_H-M   'P 1'
#
loop_
_entity.id
_entity.type
_entity.pdbx_description
1 polymer ?
#
loop_
_entity_poly.entity_id
_entity_poly.type
_entity_poly.pdbx_seq_one_letter_code
_entity_poly.pdbx_strand_id
1 'polypeptide(L)'
;MFAWCPSRSKRRKVQPPGPVHEVRCPRAARRADGSGYTARSSRGGVMRFMQMASLALVCTSPLLVQAQAFPTKPIRIVVPFSAGGPADITARTVAPRLTELLGQQIIVDNRAGANGTIGADAVVRAAPDGYTLLLATASVSSINMVTYAKPPYNTLRDLQPLTTVMTTSSLIVIHPSIPAKTLKELVA
;
A
#
# COMPACT_ATOMS: atom_id res chain seq x y z
N MET A 1 9.19 -15.55 -1.36
CA MET A 1 8.76 -16.79 -2.05
C MET A 1 7.47 -16.48 -2.80
N PHE A 2 7.51 -16.44 -4.12
CA PHE A 2 6.34 -16.19 -4.98
C PHE A 2 5.58 -17.50 -5.21
N ALA A 3 4.25 -17.47 -5.14
CA ALA A 3 3.38 -18.43 -5.83
C ALA A 3 1.99 -17.82 -6.09
N TRP A 4 1.74 -17.54 -7.36
CA TRP A 4 0.48 -17.17 -7.99
C TRP A 4 -0.24 -18.46 -8.43
N CYS A 5 -1.55 -18.59 -8.18
CA CYS A 5 -2.38 -19.68 -8.70
C CYS A 5 -3.75 -19.13 -9.14
N PRO A 6 -4.14 -19.21 -10.42
CA PRO A 6 -5.47 -18.82 -10.87
C PRO A 6 -6.36 -20.02 -11.27
N SER A 7 -7.65 -19.87 -10.94
CA SER A 7 -8.85 -20.48 -11.56
C SER A 7 -9.41 -21.82 -11.04
N ARG A 8 -10.69 -21.76 -10.59
CA ARG A 8 -11.81 -22.72 -10.80
C ARG A 8 -13.03 -22.19 -10.03
N SER A 9 -14.02 -21.58 -10.67
CA SER A 9 -15.17 -22.16 -11.39
C SER A 9 -16.48 -22.17 -10.56
N LYS A 10 -17.45 -21.38 -11.05
CA LYS A 10 -18.92 -21.49 -10.97
C LYS A 10 -19.59 -22.01 -9.67
N ARG A 11 -20.34 -21.13 -8.98
CA ARG A 11 -21.64 -21.47 -8.36
C ARG A 11 -22.69 -20.37 -8.59
N ARG A 12 -23.94 -20.82 -8.68
CA ARG A 12 -25.13 -20.24 -9.34
C ARG A 12 -25.83 -19.10 -8.59
N LYS A 13 -26.61 -18.33 -9.37
CA LYS A 13 -27.65 -17.35 -9.00
C LYS A 13 -28.74 -17.91 -8.08
N VAL A 14 -29.30 -17.05 -7.22
CA VAL A 14 -30.69 -17.10 -6.73
C VAL A 14 -31.19 -15.65 -6.58
N GLN A 15 -32.40 -15.36 -7.08
CA GLN A 15 -33.10 -14.06 -6.98
C GLN A 15 -34.55 -14.34 -6.52
N PRO A 16 -35.14 -13.56 -5.59
CA PRO A 16 -36.57 -13.61 -5.28
C PRO A 16 -37.38 -12.41 -5.86
N PRO A 17 -38.73 -12.50 -5.90
CA PRO A 17 -39.57 -11.80 -6.88
C PRO A 17 -40.27 -10.53 -6.33
N GLY A 18 -40.71 -9.66 -7.24
CA GLY A 18 -41.59 -8.50 -6.98
C GLY A 18 -42.74 -8.44 -8.00
N PRO A 19 -43.86 -7.76 -7.68
CA PRO A 19 -45.20 -8.18 -8.08
C PRO A 19 -45.69 -7.72 -9.46
N VAL A 20 -46.65 -8.50 -9.95
CA VAL A 20 -47.43 -8.37 -11.19
C VAL A 20 -48.47 -7.25 -11.10
N HIS A 21 -48.50 -6.39 -12.13
CA HIS A 21 -49.66 -5.57 -12.47
C HIS A 21 -50.17 -5.96 -13.85
N GLU A 22 -51.40 -6.45 -13.87
CA GLU A 22 -52.18 -6.79 -15.05
C GLU A 22 -53.06 -5.58 -15.42
N VAL A 23 -52.90 -5.03 -16.63
CA VAL A 23 -53.89 -4.10 -17.22
C VAL A 23 -54.04 -4.33 -18.74
N ARG A 24 -55.01 -5.18 -19.07
CA ARG A 24 -56.03 -5.09 -20.14
C ARG A 24 -55.75 -4.28 -21.43
N CYS A 25 -55.82 -4.98 -22.58
CA CYS A 25 -56.00 -4.42 -23.92
C CYS A 25 -57.41 -3.85 -24.18
N PRO A 26 -57.52 -2.87 -25.09
CA PRO A 26 -58.62 -2.84 -26.06
C PRO A 26 -58.16 -3.03 -27.52
N ARG A 27 -59.05 -3.64 -28.30
CA ARG A 27 -58.96 -4.04 -29.71
C ARG A 27 -58.85 -2.88 -30.72
N ALA A 28 -58.03 -3.12 -31.75
CA ALA A 28 -58.20 -2.89 -33.19
C ALA A 28 -59.14 -1.77 -33.73
N ALA A 29 -58.59 -0.95 -34.63
CA ALA A 29 -59.23 -0.63 -35.92
C ALA A 29 -58.19 -0.13 -36.96
N ARG A 30 -58.59 -0.27 -38.22
CA ARG A 30 -57.82 -0.32 -39.48
C ARG A 30 -57.57 1.04 -40.15
N ARG A 31 -56.60 1.01 -41.08
CA ARG A 31 -56.46 1.73 -42.37
C ARG A 31 -56.04 3.21 -42.35
N ALA A 32 -54.93 3.51 -43.02
CA ALA A 32 -54.97 4.03 -44.40
C ALA A 32 -53.58 3.94 -45.05
N ASP A 33 -53.59 3.41 -46.28
CA ASP A 33 -52.52 3.43 -47.27
C ASP A 33 -52.52 4.81 -47.97
N GLY A 34 -51.35 5.28 -48.38
CA GLY A 34 -51.15 6.62 -48.94
C GLY A 34 -49.73 6.84 -49.48
N SER A 35 -49.44 6.18 -50.60
CA SER A 35 -48.80 6.72 -51.82
C SER A 35 -47.95 8.01 -51.71
N GLY A 36 -46.72 7.96 -52.25
CA GLY A 36 -46.06 9.19 -52.72
C GLY A 36 -44.55 9.11 -52.87
N TYR A 37 -44.09 8.77 -54.07
CA TYR A 37 -42.71 8.84 -54.55
C TYR A 37 -42.08 10.24 -54.37
N THR A 38 -40.78 10.32 -54.03
CA THR A 38 -39.81 11.13 -54.81
C THR A 38 -38.34 10.82 -54.48
N ALA A 39 -37.60 10.66 -55.58
CA ALA A 39 -36.17 10.68 -55.87
C ALA A 39 -35.11 11.06 -54.80
N ARG A 40 -34.15 10.13 -54.64
CA ARG A 40 -32.72 10.26 -54.99
C ARG A 40 -31.93 11.46 -54.44
N SER A 41 -30.94 11.17 -53.58
CA SER A 41 -29.63 11.84 -53.65
C SER A 41 -28.58 11.05 -52.86
N SER A 42 -27.71 10.38 -53.60
CA SER A 42 -26.41 9.88 -53.14
C SER A 42 -25.50 11.09 -52.88
N ARG A 43 -25.00 11.23 -51.64
CA ARG A 43 -23.71 11.86 -51.28
C ARG A 43 -23.60 11.96 -49.75
N GLY A 44 -22.59 11.32 -49.16
CA GLY A 44 -22.30 11.49 -47.74
C GLY A 44 -21.25 10.55 -47.13
N GLY A 45 -20.72 9.59 -47.90
CA GLY A 45 -19.73 8.61 -47.40
C GLY A 45 -18.39 9.19 -46.93
N VAL A 46 -18.13 10.48 -47.13
CA VAL A 46 -16.81 11.11 -46.84
C VAL A 46 -16.79 11.77 -45.45
N MET A 47 -17.94 12.08 -44.84
CA MET A 47 -18.00 12.88 -43.61
C MET A 47 -17.89 12.06 -42.31
N ARG A 48 -18.02 10.72 -42.38
CA ARG A 48 -17.82 9.82 -41.23
C ARG A 48 -16.37 9.38 -41.00
N PHE A 49 -15.52 9.45 -42.02
CA PHE A 49 -14.09 9.09 -41.86
C PHE A 49 -13.28 10.21 -41.21
N MET A 50 -13.73 11.46 -41.30
CA MET A 50 -13.04 12.61 -40.72
C MET A 50 -13.24 12.75 -39.20
N GLN A 51 -14.27 12.10 -38.63
CA GLN A 51 -14.52 12.06 -37.18
C GLN A 51 -13.75 10.94 -36.45
N MET A 52 -13.23 9.94 -37.16
CA MET A 52 -12.36 8.91 -36.56
C MET A 52 -10.89 9.35 -36.48
N ALA A 53 -10.47 10.35 -37.26
CA ALA A 53 -9.10 10.86 -37.25
C ALA A 53 -8.82 11.79 -36.05
N SER A 54 -9.83 12.46 -35.51
CA SER A 54 -9.70 13.36 -34.35
C SER A 54 -9.66 12.63 -33.00
N LEU A 55 -10.20 11.41 -32.91
CA LEU A 55 -10.10 10.59 -31.69
C LEU A 55 -8.76 9.84 -31.57
N ALA A 56 -8.03 9.68 -32.69
CA ALA A 56 -6.73 9.02 -32.71
C ALA A 56 -5.57 9.93 -32.26
N LEU A 57 -5.76 11.25 -32.28
CA LEU A 57 -4.70 12.22 -31.97
C LEU A 57 -4.58 12.58 -30.48
N VAL A 58 -5.54 12.17 -29.64
CA VAL A 58 -5.50 12.44 -28.20
C VAL A 58 -4.72 11.36 -27.43
N CYS A 59 -4.50 10.19 -28.03
CA CYS A 59 -3.86 9.04 -27.37
C CYS A 59 -2.32 8.98 -27.49
N THR A 60 -1.68 9.95 -28.13
CA THR A 60 -0.22 9.99 -28.34
C THR A 60 0.46 11.15 -27.61
N SER A 61 -0.12 11.64 -26.51
CA SER A 61 0.63 12.45 -25.56
C SER A 61 1.36 11.51 -24.60
N PRO A 62 2.70 11.35 -24.70
CA PRO A 62 3.44 10.71 -23.63
C PRO A 62 3.27 11.62 -22.41
N LEU A 63 2.50 11.15 -21.43
CA LEU A 63 2.64 11.63 -20.06
C LEU A 63 4.09 11.33 -19.70
N LEU A 64 4.97 12.33 -19.85
CA LEU A 64 6.26 12.37 -19.21
C LEU A 64 5.95 12.36 -17.71
N VAL A 65 5.80 11.16 -17.16
CA VAL A 65 6.02 10.91 -15.75
C VAL A 65 7.48 11.29 -15.55
N GLN A 66 7.73 12.55 -15.17
CA GLN A 66 8.97 12.88 -14.51
C GLN A 66 9.02 11.95 -13.30
N ALA A 67 9.85 10.91 -13.37
CA ALA A 67 10.31 10.23 -12.19
C ALA A 67 10.82 11.36 -11.28
N GLN A 68 10.08 11.67 -10.22
CA GLN A 68 10.54 12.66 -9.27
C GLN A 68 11.88 12.15 -8.75
N ALA A 69 12.92 12.97 -8.90
CA ALA A 69 14.27 12.62 -8.51
C ALA A 69 14.29 12.41 -6.99
N PHE A 70 14.04 11.18 -6.54
CA PHE A 70 14.08 10.83 -5.13
C PHE A 70 15.54 10.54 -4.76
N PRO A 71 16.08 11.10 -3.67
CA PRO A 71 15.45 12.04 -2.72
C PRO A 71 15.75 13.54 -3.00
N THR A 72 14.75 14.42 -2.78
CA THR A 72 14.87 15.90 -2.94
C THR A 72 14.94 16.68 -1.63
N LYS A 73 14.62 16.04 -0.50
CA LYS A 73 14.65 16.61 0.85
C LYS A 73 15.25 15.59 1.83
N PRO A 74 15.67 16.03 3.04
CA PRO A 74 16.17 15.12 4.06
C PRO A 74 15.19 13.97 4.37
N ILE A 75 15.72 12.77 4.59
CA ILE A 75 14.95 11.60 4.96
C ILE A 75 15.04 11.44 6.48
N ARG A 76 13.92 11.14 7.12
CA ARG A 76 13.83 10.90 8.55
C ARG A 76 13.71 9.41 8.84
N ILE A 77 14.58 8.88 9.67
CA ILE A 77 14.48 7.53 10.24
C ILE A 77 13.91 7.67 11.65
N VAL A 78 12.70 7.15 11.84
CA VAL A 78 12.06 7.08 13.15
C VAL A 78 12.56 5.82 13.86
N VAL A 79 13.21 6.04 15.01
CA VAL A 79 13.67 4.99 15.91
C VAL A 79 12.64 4.86 17.03
N PRO A 80 11.95 3.72 17.18
CA PRO A 80 10.82 3.59 18.09
C PRO A 80 11.23 3.37 19.57
N PHE A 81 12.46 3.73 19.95
CA PHE A 81 13.03 3.57 21.28
C PHE A 81 13.78 4.83 21.72
N SER A 82 14.11 4.91 23.01
CA SER A 82 14.89 6.01 23.56
C SER A 82 16.27 6.12 22.91
N ALA A 83 16.78 7.36 22.83
CA ALA A 83 18.13 7.62 22.36
C ALA A 83 19.18 6.89 23.22
N GLY A 84 20.29 6.48 22.61
CA GLY A 84 21.35 5.72 23.27
C GLY A 84 21.09 4.21 23.46
N GLY A 85 19.91 3.71 23.09
CA GLY A 85 19.64 2.28 23.04
C GLY A 85 20.27 1.60 21.81
N PRO A 86 20.27 0.25 21.75
CA PRO A 86 20.87 -0.49 20.63
C PRO A 86 20.28 -0.10 19.27
N ALA A 87 18.98 0.14 19.20
CA ALA A 87 18.31 0.57 17.97
C ALA A 87 18.79 1.97 17.49
N ASP A 88 19.00 2.90 18.42
CA ASP A 88 19.47 4.25 18.09
C ASP A 88 20.94 4.24 17.62
N ILE A 89 21.78 3.44 18.29
CA ILE A 89 23.17 3.23 17.89
C ILE A 89 23.23 2.76 16.43
N THR A 90 22.44 1.73 16.07
CA THR A 90 22.39 1.23 14.70
C THR A 90 21.95 2.28 13.69
N ALA A 91 20.88 3.04 13.98
CA ALA A 91 20.41 4.10 13.10
C ALA A 91 21.50 5.16 12.87
N ARG A 92 22.19 5.58 13.94
CA ARG A 92 23.26 6.59 13.87
C ARG A 92 24.55 6.06 13.21
N THR A 93 24.81 4.76 13.26
CA THR A 93 25.91 4.15 12.51
C THR A 93 25.64 4.12 10.99
N VAL A 94 24.39 3.88 10.60
CA VAL A 94 24.01 3.74 9.18
C VAL A 94 23.70 5.09 8.51
N ALA A 95 23.16 6.05 9.26
CA ALA A 95 22.73 7.35 8.73
C ALA A 95 23.83 8.14 7.96
N PRO A 96 25.09 8.21 8.41
CA PRO A 96 26.16 8.91 7.67
C PRO A 96 26.44 8.26 6.31
N ARG A 97 26.52 6.93 6.25
CA ARG A 97 26.75 6.19 5.00
C ARG A 97 25.58 6.33 4.03
N LEU A 98 24.35 6.31 4.53
CA LEU A 98 23.19 6.58 3.69
C LEU A 98 23.17 8.03 3.17
N THR A 99 23.62 8.98 3.99
CA THR A 99 23.76 10.39 3.57
C THR A 99 24.76 10.54 2.44
N GLU A 100 25.91 9.87 2.52
CA GLU A 100 26.93 9.83 1.45
C GLU A 100 26.38 9.23 0.15
N LEU A 101 25.62 8.14 0.24
CA LEU A 101 25.08 7.43 -0.94
C LEU A 101 23.91 8.15 -1.61
N LEU A 102 23.03 8.77 -0.81
CA LEU A 102 21.79 9.39 -1.30
C LEU A 102 21.96 10.88 -1.59
N GLY A 103 23.05 11.51 -1.14
CA GLY A 103 23.29 12.95 -1.28
C GLY A 103 22.34 13.83 -0.48
N GLN A 104 21.53 13.24 0.40
CA GLN A 104 20.57 13.92 1.26
C GLN A 104 20.77 13.51 2.71
N GLN A 105 20.62 14.49 3.61
CA GLN A 105 20.82 14.26 5.04
C GLN A 105 19.80 13.25 5.58
N ILE A 106 20.29 12.28 6.36
CA ILE A 106 19.46 11.38 7.15
C ILE A 106 19.32 11.91 8.58
N ILE A 107 18.08 12.14 9.02
CA ILE A 107 17.75 12.64 10.37
C ILE A 107 17.20 11.48 11.21
N VAL A 108 17.79 11.25 12.38
CA VAL A 108 17.32 10.23 13.34
C VAL A 108 16.34 10.88 14.33
N ASP A 109 15.08 10.41 14.35
CA ASP A 109 14.00 10.88 15.24
C ASP A 109 13.62 9.76 16.23
N ASN A 110 13.96 9.93 17.51
CA ASN A 110 13.68 8.96 18.55
C ASN A 110 12.27 9.16 19.12
N ARG A 111 11.38 8.19 18.91
CA ARG A 111 10.00 8.18 19.42
C ARG A 111 9.73 6.96 20.29
N ALA A 112 10.08 7.06 21.56
CA ALA A 112 9.93 5.99 22.53
C ALA A 112 8.48 5.83 23.05
N GLY A 113 8.14 4.61 23.44
CA GLY A 113 6.92 4.29 24.20
C GLY A 113 6.11 3.14 23.61
N ALA A 114 5.30 2.50 24.47
CA ALA A 114 4.44 1.35 24.15
C ALA A 114 5.14 0.24 23.33
N ASN A 115 6.34 -0.19 23.77
CA ASN A 115 7.17 -1.17 23.07
C ASN A 115 7.42 -0.83 21.58
N GLY A 116 7.57 0.47 21.29
CA GLY A 116 7.83 1.00 19.97
C GLY A 116 6.59 1.22 19.09
N THR A 117 5.41 0.93 19.61
CA THR A 117 4.14 1.11 18.90
C THR A 117 3.88 2.58 18.55
N ILE A 118 4.26 3.53 19.41
CA ILE A 118 4.04 4.97 19.17
C ILE A 118 4.86 5.45 17.97
N GLY A 119 6.14 5.06 17.90
CA GLY A 119 6.99 5.39 16.76
C GLY A 119 6.48 4.77 15.46
N ALA A 120 6.02 3.51 15.52
CA ALA A 120 5.48 2.80 14.36
C ALA A 120 4.18 3.41 13.84
N ASP A 121 3.22 3.71 14.71
CA ASP A 121 1.95 4.38 14.35
C ASP A 121 2.22 5.76 13.72
N ALA A 122 3.22 6.50 14.22
CA ALA A 122 3.61 7.77 13.63
C ALA A 122 4.16 7.63 12.19
N VAL A 123 4.85 6.53 11.87
CA VAL A 123 5.34 6.26 10.49
C VAL A 123 4.21 5.77 9.60
N VAL A 124 3.34 4.89 10.11
CA VAL A 124 2.17 4.38 9.36
C VAL A 124 1.21 5.52 8.98
N ARG A 125 1.07 6.54 9.83
CA ARG A 125 0.28 7.73 9.54
C ARG A 125 1.01 8.78 8.70
N ALA A 126 2.30 8.63 8.46
CA ALA A 126 3.06 9.56 7.64
C ALA A 126 2.67 9.42 6.16
N ALA A 127 3.02 10.44 5.36
CA ALA A 127 2.87 10.34 3.93
C ALA A 127 3.71 9.16 3.39
N PRO A 128 3.17 8.31 2.49
CA PRO A 128 3.90 7.20 1.89
C PRO A 128 4.83 7.68 0.77
N ASP A 129 5.65 8.70 1.07
CA ASP A 129 6.53 9.40 0.12
C ASP A 129 7.99 8.93 0.21
N GLY A 130 8.30 7.99 1.10
CA GLY A 130 9.64 7.43 1.31
C GLY A 130 10.57 8.30 2.17
N TYR A 131 10.13 9.49 2.62
CA TYR A 131 10.94 10.38 3.45
C TYR A 131 10.79 10.14 4.95
N THR A 132 9.82 9.33 5.36
CA THR A 132 9.72 8.82 6.73
C THR A 132 9.89 7.31 6.71
N LEU A 133 11.01 6.84 7.25
CA LEU A 133 11.36 5.43 7.37
C LEU A 133 11.24 4.99 8.82
N LEU A 134 10.84 3.74 9.04
CA LEU A 134 10.80 3.12 10.36
C LEU A 134 11.99 2.19 10.53
N LEU A 135 12.75 2.35 11.61
CA LEU A 135 13.67 1.30 12.05
C LEU A 135 12.86 0.19 12.73
N ALA A 136 12.43 -0.80 11.95
CA ALA A 136 11.62 -1.91 12.45
C ALA A 136 12.46 -2.85 13.32
N THR A 137 12.01 -3.09 14.55
CA THR A 137 12.56 -4.11 15.46
C THR A 137 11.58 -5.28 15.60
N ALA A 138 12.03 -6.41 16.14
CA ALA A 138 11.18 -7.58 16.40
C ALA A 138 9.94 -7.24 17.26
N SER A 139 10.10 -6.30 18.21
CA SER A 139 9.00 -5.76 19.01
C SER A 139 7.87 -5.24 18.12
N VAL A 140 8.23 -4.35 17.20
CA VAL A 140 7.29 -3.60 16.37
C VAL A 140 6.75 -4.46 15.22
N SER A 141 7.58 -5.32 14.63
CA SER A 141 7.19 -6.11 13.47
C SER A 141 6.33 -7.33 13.82
N SER A 142 6.58 -7.98 14.96
CA SER A 142 5.96 -9.28 15.26
C SER A 142 5.37 -9.36 16.67
N ILE A 143 6.11 -8.95 17.72
CA ILE A 143 5.68 -9.15 19.11
C ILE A 143 4.40 -8.33 19.41
N ASN A 144 4.37 -7.07 19.03
CA ASN A 144 3.21 -6.20 19.30
C ASN A 144 1.92 -6.72 18.65
N MET A 145 2.03 -7.38 17.49
CA MET A 145 0.87 -7.94 16.78
C MET A 145 0.24 -9.13 17.50
N VAL A 146 0.99 -9.82 18.35
CA VAL A 146 0.50 -10.98 19.13
C VAL A 146 0.26 -10.64 20.60
N THR A 147 0.93 -9.62 21.14
CA THR A 147 0.81 -9.22 22.55
C THR A 147 -0.36 -8.26 22.79
N TYR A 148 -0.65 -7.36 21.85
CA TYR A 148 -1.78 -6.44 21.99
C TYR A 148 -3.03 -7.05 21.35
N ALA A 149 -4.15 -7.04 22.09
CA ALA A 149 -5.44 -7.53 21.56
C ALA A 149 -5.93 -6.72 20.34
N LYS A 150 -5.57 -5.44 20.27
CA LYS A 150 -5.89 -4.52 19.17
C LYS A 150 -4.68 -3.62 18.91
N PRO A 151 -3.69 -4.07 18.13
CA PRO A 151 -2.56 -3.21 17.76
C PRO A 151 -3.06 -2.06 16.86
N PRO A 152 -2.49 -0.85 16.98
CA PRO A 152 -2.94 0.32 16.23
C PRO A 152 -2.54 0.31 14.75
N TYR A 153 -1.64 -0.59 14.34
CA TYR A 153 -1.22 -0.81 12.96
C TYR A 153 -1.10 -2.31 12.67
N ASN A 154 -0.99 -2.66 11.39
CA ASN A 154 -0.69 -4.00 10.93
C ASN A 154 0.63 -4.01 10.13
N THR A 155 1.65 -4.71 10.65
CA THR A 155 2.98 -4.75 10.01
C THR A 155 2.96 -5.23 8.55
N LEU A 156 2.12 -6.23 8.22
CA LEU A 156 2.12 -6.83 6.87
C LEU A 156 1.35 -5.99 5.85
N ARG A 157 0.36 -5.22 6.32
CA ARG A 157 -0.51 -4.40 5.45
C ARG A 157 -0.01 -2.97 5.32
N ASP A 158 0.45 -2.39 6.44
CA ASP A 158 0.69 -0.96 6.57
C ASP A 158 2.18 -0.57 6.39
N LEU A 159 3.09 -1.54 6.40
CA LEU A 159 4.53 -1.28 6.29
C LEU A 159 5.18 -1.97 5.07
N GLN A 160 5.90 -1.15 4.33
CA GLN A 160 6.94 -1.44 3.33
C GLN A 160 8.19 -2.15 3.85
N PRO A 161 8.41 -3.49 3.78
CA PRO A 161 9.75 -4.02 4.10
C PRO A 161 10.77 -3.56 3.05
N LEU A 162 11.85 -2.92 3.51
CA LEU A 162 12.95 -2.46 2.64
C LEU A 162 14.13 -3.43 2.68
N THR A 163 14.83 -3.49 3.81
CA THR A 163 16.00 -4.35 4.00
C THR A 163 16.24 -4.62 5.49
N THR A 164 16.95 -5.70 5.78
CA THR A 164 17.43 -6.01 7.13
C THR A 164 18.72 -5.25 7.39
N VAL A 165 18.71 -4.38 8.41
CA VAL A 165 19.87 -3.54 8.74
C VAL A 165 20.85 -4.27 9.66
N MET A 166 20.34 -5.04 10.63
CA MET A 166 21.16 -5.73 11.63
C MET A 166 20.40 -6.94 12.19
N THR A 167 21.14 -7.99 12.52
CA THR A 167 20.68 -9.10 13.35
C THR A 167 21.33 -9.00 14.73
N THR A 168 20.55 -9.15 15.79
CA THR A 168 21.02 -9.04 17.18
C THR A 168 20.85 -10.35 17.92
N SER A 169 21.91 -10.78 18.60
CA SER A 169 21.85 -11.87 19.58
C SER A 169 21.52 -11.31 20.96
N SER A 170 20.59 -11.93 21.66
CA SER A 170 20.27 -11.58 23.05
C SER A 170 21.18 -12.32 24.01
N LEU A 171 21.62 -11.65 25.08
CA LEU A 171 22.49 -12.23 26.10
C LEU A 171 21.77 -12.20 27.45
N ILE A 172 21.96 -13.26 28.24
CA ILE A 172 21.55 -13.29 29.64
C ILE A 172 22.73 -12.76 30.46
N VAL A 173 22.50 -11.68 31.20
CA VAL A 173 23.51 -11.04 32.04
C VAL A 173 22.99 -11.00 33.47
N ILE A 174 23.83 -11.38 34.42
CA ILE A 174 23.53 -11.38 35.84
C ILE A 174 24.31 -10.27 36.54
N HIS A 175 23.77 -9.76 37.63
CA HIS A 175 24.53 -8.86 38.49
C HIS A 175 25.70 -9.63 39.14
N PRO A 176 26.90 -9.03 39.30
CA PRO A 176 28.06 -9.71 39.87
C PRO A 176 27.86 -10.30 41.28
N SER A 177 26.85 -9.82 42.02
CA SER A 177 26.49 -10.34 43.35
C SER A 177 25.77 -11.68 43.31
N ILE A 178 25.30 -12.15 42.15
CA ILE A 178 24.65 -13.45 42.01
C ILE A 178 25.75 -14.50 41.81
N PRO A 179 25.90 -15.49 42.72
CA PRO A 179 27.01 -16.45 42.69
C PRO A 179 26.84 -17.56 41.63
N ALA A 180 26.10 -17.30 40.56
CA ALA A 180 25.93 -18.23 39.44
C ALA A 180 27.02 -17.97 38.39
N LYS A 181 27.83 -18.97 38.07
CA LYS A 181 28.85 -18.90 37.01
C LYS A 181 28.40 -19.60 35.73
N THR A 182 27.35 -20.40 35.81
CA THR A 182 26.81 -21.14 34.68
C THR A 182 25.30 -20.92 34.56
N LEU A 183 24.75 -21.12 33.36
CA LEU A 183 23.30 -21.04 33.14
C LEU A 183 22.54 -22.06 34.01
N LYS A 184 23.15 -23.23 34.26
CA LYS A 184 22.55 -24.25 35.14
C LYS A 184 22.42 -23.76 36.58
N GLU A 185 23.46 -23.07 37.09
CA GLU A 185 23.43 -22.45 38.42
C GLU A 185 22.47 -21.25 38.51
N LEU A 186 22.18 -20.57 37.40
CA LEU A 186 21.25 -19.45 37.38
C LEU A 186 19.77 -19.88 37.41
N VAL A 187 19.46 -21.07 36.89
CA VAL A 187 18.09 -21.60 36.79
C VAL A 187 17.68 -22.42 38.03
N ALA A 188 18.66 -22.95 38.76
CA ALA A 188 18.46 -23.77 39.98
C ALA A 188 18.07 -22.89 41.18
#